data_AF-A0A8T4J3H0-F1
#
_entry.id   AF-A0A8T4J3H0-F1
#
_cell.length_a   1.000
_cell.length_b   1.000
_cell.length_c   1.000
_cell.angle_alpha   90.00
_cell.angle_beta   90.00
_cell.angle_gamma   90.00
#
_symmetry.space_group_name_H-M   'P 1'
#
loop_
_entity.id
_entity.type
_entity.pdbx_description
1 polymer ?
#
loop_
_entity_poly.entity_id
_entity_poly.type
_entity_poly.pdbx_seq_one_letter_code
_entity_poly.pdbx_strand_id
1 'polypeptide(L)' 'HPGVTVEEVRERTGFDLALAEPGPGGPRAGEVPYTRDPTPEELRLIREVIDPHAARDREVSP' A
#
# COMPACT_ATOMS: atom_id res chain seq x y z
N HIS A 1 2.81 -0.77 0.88
CA HIS A 1 2.04 -1.63 1.82
C HIS A 1 3.00 -2.35 2.74
N PRO A 2 2.59 -2.78 3.95
CA PRO A 2 3.41 -3.68 4.76
C PRO A 2 3.89 -4.86 3.89
N GLY A 3 5.20 -5.14 3.89
CA GLY A 3 5.81 -6.16 3.04
C GLY A 3 6.33 -5.70 1.67
N VAL A 4 6.04 -4.45 1.25
CA VAL A 4 6.49 -3.88 -0.03
C VAL A 4 7.41 -2.69 0.21
N THR A 5 8.59 -2.67 -0.42
CA THR A 5 9.59 -1.59 -0.29
C THR A 5 9.42 -0.51 -1.36
N VAL A 6 9.98 0.68 -1.10
CA VAL A 6 10.00 1.76 -2.10
C VAL A 6 10.84 1.35 -3.32
N GLU A 7 11.96 0.66 -3.09
CA GLU A 7 12.83 0.12 -4.15
C GLU A 7 12.07 -0.86 -5.06
N GLU A 8 11.29 -1.79 -4.51
CA GLU A 8 10.49 -2.74 -5.29
C GLU A 8 9.47 -2.00 -6.18
N VAL A 9 8.84 -0.96 -5.65
CA VAL A 9 7.89 -0.14 -6.43
C VAL A 9 8.60 0.61 -7.56
N ARG A 10 9.80 1.16 -7.30
CA ARG A 10 10.61 1.83 -8.34
C ARG A 10 10.99 0.87 -9.47
N GLU A 11 11.46 -0.33 -9.14
CA GLU A 11 11.85 -1.34 -10.14
C GLU A 11 10.69 -1.80 -11.01
N ARG A 12 9.46 -1.78 -10.47
CA ARG A 12 8.23 -2.13 -11.20
C ARG A 12 7.51 -0.95 -11.84
N THR A 13 8.07 0.26 -11.79
CA THR A 13 7.48 1.46 -12.39
C THR A 13 8.28 1.90 -13.61
N GLY A 14 7.62 2.05 -14.76
CA GLY A 14 8.27 2.45 -16.02
C GLY A 14 8.64 3.93 -16.14
N PHE A 15 8.59 4.68 -15.04
CA PHE A 15 8.86 6.12 -14.98
C PHE A 15 9.34 6.50 -13.59
N ASP A 16 10.00 7.66 -13.47
CA ASP A 16 10.50 8.16 -12.20
C ASP A 16 9.35 8.50 -11.25
N LEU A 17 9.38 7.90 -10.06
CA LEU A 17 8.44 8.25 -9.00
C LEU A 17 8.82 9.61 -8.43
N ALA A 18 7.83 10.52 -8.36
CA ALA A 18 7.95 11.83 -7.69
C ALA A 18 7.99 11.70 -6.16
N LEU A 19 8.78 10.76 -5.66
CA LEU A 19 9.27 10.77 -4.30
C LEU A 19 10.21 11.95 -4.27
N ALA A 20 9.86 12.99 -3.51
CA ALA A 20 10.67 14.19 -3.51
C ALA A 20 12.13 13.81 -3.31
N GLU A 21 13.00 14.40 -4.13
CA GLU A 21 14.44 14.32 -3.93
C GLU A 21 14.75 14.58 -2.45
N PRO A 22 15.83 14.02 -1.87
CA PRO A 22 16.27 14.31 -0.52
C PRO A 22 16.73 15.78 -0.31
N GLY A 23 16.07 16.76 -0.93
CA GLY A 23 16.13 18.19 -0.65
C GLY A 23 15.17 18.62 0.48
N PRO A 24 15.19 19.91 0.83
CA PRO A 24 14.53 20.41 2.04
C PRO A 24 13.02 20.57 1.80
N GLY A 25 12.26 19.49 1.95
CA GLY A 25 10.79 19.61 2.08
C GLY A 25 9.93 18.55 1.42
N GLY A 26 10.46 17.41 0.98
CA GLY A 26 9.57 16.31 0.59
C GLY A 26 10.07 14.93 1.02
N PRO A 27 9.19 13.92 0.94
CA PRO A 27 9.41 12.66 1.60
C PRO A 27 10.51 11.85 0.95
N ARG A 28 11.56 11.57 1.72
CA ARG A 28 12.57 10.55 1.40
C ARG A 28 11.92 9.15 1.38
N ALA A 29 12.59 8.16 0.80
CA ALA A 29 12.10 6.77 0.81
C ALA A 29 11.76 6.24 2.22
N GLY A 30 12.46 6.71 3.26
CA GLY A 30 12.15 6.41 4.68
C GLY A 30 11.00 7.21 5.30
N GLU A 31 10.44 8.19 4.59
CA GLU A 31 9.31 9.04 5.02
C GLU A 31 7.98 8.61 4.39
N VAL A 32 7.98 7.68 3.42
CA VAL A 32 6.74 7.10 2.89
C VAL A 32 6.14 6.20 3.97
N PRO A 33 5.01 6.56 4.58
CA PRO A 33 4.44 5.76 5.65
C PRO A 33 3.92 4.44 5.10
N TYR A 34 4.04 3.38 5.89
CA TYR A 34 3.31 2.16 5.61
C TYR A 34 1.81 2.41 5.71
N THR A 35 1.05 1.73 4.85
CA THR A 35 -0.40 1.67 4.97
C THR A 35 -0.76 1.15 6.35
N ARG A 36 -1.65 1.86 7.04
CA ARG A 36 -2.14 1.46 8.37
C ARG A 36 -2.76 0.07 8.33
N ASP A 37 -2.76 -0.60 9.48
CA ASP A 37 -3.55 -1.80 9.64
C ASP A 37 -5.06 -1.47 9.63
N PRO A 38 -5.90 -2.37 9.10
CA PRO A 38 -7.34 -2.28 9.26
C PRO A 38 -7.74 -2.42 10.74
N THR A 39 -8.78 -1.70 11.16
CA THR A 39 -9.36 -1.92 12.50
C THR A 39 -10.11 -3.26 12.55
N PRO A 40 -10.36 -3.83 13.75
CA PRO A 40 -11.18 -5.03 13.89
C PRO A 40 -12.58 -4.88 13.28
N GLU A 41 -13.17 -3.69 13.38
CA GLU A 41 -14.49 -3.39 12.81
C GLU A 41 -14.43 -3.36 11.27
N GLU A 42 -13.42 -2.73 10.69
CA GLU A 42 -13.23 -2.71 9.24
C GLU A 42 -13.02 -4.12 8.69
N LEU A 43 -12.23 -4.95 9.37
CA LEU A 43 -12.05 -6.36 8.99
C LEU A 43 -13.37 -7.13 9.01
N ARG A 44 -14.19 -6.93 10.05
CA ARG A 44 -15.52 -7.55 10.15
C ARG A 44 -16.42 -7.11 9.01
N LEU A 45 -16.51 -5.80 8.74
CA LEU A 45 -17.32 -5.26 7.65
C LEU A 45 -16.90 -5.83 6.30
N ILE A 46 -15.60 -5.87 6.01
CA ILE A 46 -15.10 -6.41 4.75
C ILE A 46 -15.39 -7.91 4.63
N ARG A 47 -15.11 -8.70 5.67
CA ARG A 47 -15.14 -10.16 5.60
C ARG A 47 -16.53 -10.78 5.79
N GLU A 48 -17.44 -10.09 6.46
CA GLU A 48 -18.75 -10.67 6.84
C GLU A 48 -19.93 -9.96 6.20
N VAL A 49 -19.77 -8.69 5.78
CA VAL A 49 -20.89 -7.87 5.30
C VAL A 49 -20.71 -7.48 3.83
N ILE A 50 -19.59 -6.86 3.49
CA ILE A 50 -19.38 -6.23 2.17
C ILE A 50 -18.89 -7.26 1.14
N ASP A 51 -17.89 -8.05 1.49
CA ASP A 51 -17.30 -9.06 0.61
C ASP A 51 -17.16 -10.42 1.33
N PRO A 52 -18.30 -11.05 1.67
CA PRO A 52 -18.31 -12.33 2.41
C PRO A 52 -17.78 -13.50 1.59
N HIS A 53 -17.68 -13.37 0.27
CA HIS A 53 -17.19 -14.42 -0.63
C HIS A 53 -15.75 -14.18 -1.09
N ALA A 54 -15.05 -13.23 -0.48
CA ALA A 54 -13.66 -12.89 -0.79
C ALA A 54 -13.40 -12.65 -2.29
N ALA A 55 -14.32 -11.97 -2.98
CA ALA A 55 -14.15 -11.59 -4.36
C ALA A 55 -12.89 -10.71 -4.56
N ARG A 56 -12.52 -9.92 -3.55
CA ARG A 56 -11.31 -9.08 -3.53
C ARG A 56 -10.01 -9.85 -3.79
N ASP A 57 -9.93 -11.14 -3.41
CA ASP A 57 -8.71 -11.94 -3.54
C ASP A 57 -8.40 -12.28 -5.02
N ARG A 58 -9.39 -12.14 -5.91
CA ARG A 58 -9.19 -12.28 -7.36
C ARG A 58 -8.68 -11.01 -8.03
N GLU A 59 -8.90 -9.86 -7.39
CA GLU A 59 -8.56 -8.54 -7.93
C GLU A 59 -7.17 -8.07 -7.48
N VAL A 60 -6.67 -8.58 -6.36
CA VAL A 60 -5.37 -8.24 -5.79
C VAL A 60 -4.50 -9.47 -5.78
N SER A 61 -3.40 -9.42 -6.56
CA SER A 61 -2.41 -10.50 -6.54
C SER A 61 -1.65 -10.53 -5.21
N PRO A 62 -1.23 -11.72 -4.72
CA PRO A 62 -0.46 -11.86 -3.49
C PRO A 62 0.89 -11.13 -3.52
#